data_AF-A0A2V5P0P9-F1
#
_entry.id   AF-A0A2V5P0P9-F1
#
_cell.length_a   1.000
_cell.length_b   1.000
_cell.length_c   1.000
_cell.angle_alpha   90.00
_cell.angle_beta   90.00
_cell.angle_gamma   90.00
#
_symmetry.space_group_name_H-M   'P 1'
#
loop_
_entity.id
_entity.type
_entity.pdbx_description
1 polymer ?
#
loop_
_entity_poly.entity_id
_entity_poly.type
_entity_poly.pdbx_seq_one_letter_code
_entity_poly.pdbx_strand_id
1 'polypeptide(L)'
;MDANTKSPLQTSPWPGVVAAGLFAAALGLGPHQAQSNVVGFYTVVLTNGYNFLANQFNAYRTNGTLDNTLTNVIPNAPVGTKVYLWNVSNQAFSAPATFDGLHWDVNYDLSPGKGFVVLPPVRWTNYFVGEVLQGTLTVSIAGSNKLSLVH
;
A
#
# COMPACT_ATOMS: atom_id res chain seq x y z
N MET A 1 32.00 52.58 18.66
CA MET A 1 31.71 52.86 17.24
C MET A 1 30.78 51.76 16.80
N ASP A 2 29.49 52.06 16.95
CA ASP A 2 28.41 51.09 16.86
C ASP A 2 28.01 50.95 15.39
N ALA A 3 28.15 49.73 14.85
CA ALA A 3 27.83 49.45 13.47
C ALA A 3 26.32 49.23 13.32
N ASN A 4 25.67 50.28 12.80
CA ASN A 4 24.32 50.33 12.31
C ASN A 4 23.94 49.15 11.40
N THR A 5 22.75 48.62 11.68
CA THR A 5 21.82 47.90 10.80
C THR A 5 21.74 48.45 9.37
N LYS A 6 21.71 47.55 8.38
CA LYS A 6 20.93 47.66 7.13
C LYS A 6 20.91 46.33 6.36
N SER A 7 19.76 45.67 6.34
CA SER A 7 19.41 44.69 5.31
C SER A 7 18.93 45.40 4.04
N PRO A 8 19.24 44.86 2.84
CA PRO A 8 18.17 44.62 1.88
C PRO A 8 18.28 43.26 1.17
N LEU A 9 17.13 42.87 0.62
CA LEU A 9 16.72 41.59 0.05
C LEU A 9 17.34 41.27 -1.33
N GLN A 10 17.45 39.96 -1.60
CA GLN A 10 17.26 39.27 -2.90
C GLN A 10 18.35 39.49 -3.98
N THR A 11 19.08 38.47 -4.45
CA THR A 11 18.62 37.54 -5.51
C THR A 11 19.24 36.12 -5.45
N SER A 12 18.40 35.10 -5.63
CA SER A 12 18.75 33.70 -6.00
C SER A 12 19.36 33.66 -7.42
N PRO A 13 20.34 32.77 -7.71
CA PRO A 13 20.01 31.46 -8.28
C PRO A 13 20.85 30.28 -7.74
N TRP A 14 20.20 29.14 -7.58
CA TRP A 14 20.76 27.80 -7.27
C TRP A 14 21.78 27.36 -8.34
N PRO A 15 22.81 26.50 -8.05
CA PRO A 15 22.58 25.13 -7.56
C PRO A 15 23.68 24.56 -6.63
N GLY A 16 23.26 23.93 -5.54
CA GLY A 16 24.18 23.17 -4.69
C GLY A 16 23.41 22.28 -3.73
N VAL A 17 22.98 21.12 -4.22
CA VAL A 17 22.52 20.02 -3.37
C VAL A 17 23.68 19.64 -2.45
N VAL A 18 23.59 19.99 -1.16
CA VAL A 18 24.44 19.38 -0.13
C VAL A 18 23.72 18.14 0.35
N ALA A 19 23.99 17.02 -0.32
CA ALA A 19 23.56 15.70 0.14
C ALA A 19 24.29 15.38 1.44
N ALA A 20 23.58 15.37 2.56
CA ALA A 20 24.07 14.82 3.82
C ALA A 20 24.07 13.28 3.72
N GLY A 21 25.08 12.71 3.06
CA GLY A 21 25.39 11.30 3.12
C GLY A 21 26.16 11.00 4.41
N LEU A 22 25.49 10.47 5.44
CA LEU A 22 26.17 9.92 6.61
C LEU A 22 26.77 8.56 6.22
N PHE A 23 28.09 8.48 6.14
CA PHE A 23 28.82 7.22 6.04
C PHE A 23 29.27 6.81 7.45
N ALA A 24 28.74 5.70 7.96
CA ALA A 24 29.28 5.01 9.13
C ALA A 24 29.32 3.51 8.81
N ALA A 25 30.53 3.01 8.54
CA ALA A 25 30.83 1.59 8.50
C ALA A 25 31.58 1.24 9.79
N ALA A 26 30.99 0.44 10.68
CA ALA A 26 31.73 -0.22 11.75
C ALA A 26 30.95 -1.42 12.34
N LEU A 27 31.62 -2.59 12.29
CA LEU A 27 31.43 -3.79 13.13
C LEU A 27 30.24 -4.72 12.82
N GLY A 28 30.47 -5.63 11.87
CA GLY A 28 30.00 -7.02 11.96
C GLY A 28 28.51 -7.23 12.25
N LEU A 29 27.66 -6.94 11.28
CA LEU A 29 26.36 -7.58 11.13
C LEU A 29 26.33 -8.11 9.70
N GLY A 30 25.78 -9.32 9.49
CA GLY A 30 25.70 -9.97 8.17
C GLY A 30 25.03 -9.07 7.13
N PRO A 31 24.92 -9.51 5.85
CA PRO A 31 24.21 -8.72 4.84
C PRO A 31 22.83 -8.37 5.39
N HIS A 32 22.65 -7.11 5.81
CA HIS A 32 21.34 -6.56 6.01
C HIS A 32 20.79 -6.55 4.59
N GLN A 33 19.94 -7.53 4.27
CA GLN A 33 19.16 -7.46 3.06
C GLN A 33 18.37 -6.18 3.23
N ALA A 34 18.83 -5.10 2.58
CA ALA A 34 18.05 -3.90 2.45
C ALA A 34 16.86 -4.31 1.60
N GLN A 35 15.80 -4.82 2.24
CA GLN A 35 14.52 -4.95 1.59
C GLN A 35 14.10 -3.53 1.27
N SER A 36 14.15 -3.17 -0.01
CA SER A 36 13.60 -1.91 -0.46
C SER A 36 12.09 -2.09 -0.43
N ASN A 37 11.38 -1.35 0.43
CA ASN A 37 9.92 -1.39 0.38
C ASN A 37 9.48 -0.72 -0.93
N VAL A 38 9.10 -1.54 -1.90
CA VAL A 38 8.55 -1.05 -3.17
C VAL A 38 7.07 -0.77 -2.94
N VAL A 39 6.71 0.51 -2.94
CA VAL A 39 5.33 0.97 -2.84
C VAL A 39 4.72 0.99 -4.25
N GLY A 40 3.61 0.27 -4.40
CA GLY A 40 2.81 0.23 -5.61
C GLY A 40 1.56 1.12 -5.52
N PHE A 41 1.03 1.46 -6.70
CA PHE A 41 -0.21 2.21 -6.84
C PHE A 41 -0.97 1.73 -8.08
N TYR A 42 -2.26 1.46 -7.95
CA TYR A 42 -3.16 1.33 -9.10
C TYR A 42 -4.55 1.87 -8.78
N THR A 43 -5.28 2.20 -9.84
CA THR A 43 -6.65 2.73 -9.73
C THR A 43 -7.62 1.78 -10.39
N VAL A 44 -8.79 1.64 -9.78
CA VAL A 44 -9.90 0.86 -10.34
C VAL A 44 -11.13 1.73 -10.36
N VAL A 45 -11.67 1.93 -11.56
CA VAL A 45 -12.98 2.57 -11.73
C VAL A 45 -14.05 1.52 -11.45
N LEU A 46 -14.94 1.81 -10.51
CA LEU A 46 -16.04 0.93 -10.15
C LEU A 46 -17.34 1.49 -10.72
N THR A 47 -18.11 0.67 -11.42
CA THR A 47 -19.41 1.04 -11.96
C THR A 47 -20.51 0.83 -10.93
N ASN A 48 -21.67 1.45 -11.14
CA ASN A 48 -22.86 1.07 -10.39
C ASN A 48 -23.21 -0.39 -10.73
N GLY A 49 -23.33 -1.24 -9.70
CA GLY A 49 -23.52 -2.69 -9.84
C GLY A 49 -22.40 -3.50 -9.21
N TYR A 50 -22.37 -4.80 -9.48
CA TYR A 50 -21.39 -5.71 -8.90
C TYR A 50 -20.05 -5.63 -9.62
N ASN A 51 -18.99 -5.37 -8.86
CA ASN A 51 -17.62 -5.32 -9.35
C ASN A 51 -16.77 -6.30 -8.55
N PHE A 52 -15.96 -7.12 -9.23
CA PHE A 52 -15.04 -8.06 -8.60
C PHE A 52 -13.65 -7.45 -8.50
N LEU A 53 -13.09 -7.47 -7.30
CA LEU A 53 -11.78 -6.89 -7.02
C LEU A 53 -10.96 -7.84 -6.14
N ALA A 54 -9.66 -7.60 -6.17
CA ALA A 54 -8.73 -8.12 -5.18
C ALA A 54 -7.71 -7.02 -4.86
N ASN A 55 -7.30 -6.96 -3.60
CA ASN A 55 -6.16 -6.16 -3.20
C ASN A 55 -4.87 -6.89 -3.62
N GLN A 56 -3.89 -6.16 -4.15
CA GLN A 56 -2.58 -6.73 -4.54
C GLN A 56 -1.45 -6.33 -3.58
N PHE A 57 -1.71 -5.40 -2.65
CA PHE A 57 -0.67 -4.79 -1.83
C PHE A 57 -0.91 -4.98 -0.35
N ASN A 58 0.19 -4.98 0.40
CA ASN A 58 0.14 -4.79 1.85
C ASN A 58 -0.15 -3.31 2.13
N ALA A 59 -1.36 -3.02 2.58
CA ALA A 59 -1.77 -1.69 3.01
C ALA A 59 -1.33 -1.46 4.47
N TYR A 60 -0.92 -0.22 4.77
CA TYR A 60 -0.43 0.17 6.09
C TYR A 60 -1.28 1.30 6.65
N ARG A 61 -1.48 1.31 7.97
CA ARG A 61 -2.04 2.45 8.69
C ARG A 61 -1.04 3.61 8.73
N THR A 62 -1.52 4.79 9.11
CA THR A 62 -0.69 5.98 9.33
C THR A 62 0.45 5.77 10.33
N ASN A 63 0.29 4.83 11.27
CA ASN A 63 1.33 4.47 12.25
C ASN A 63 2.35 3.45 11.71
N GLY A 64 2.32 3.11 10.42
CA GLY A 64 3.21 2.14 9.78
C GLY A 64 2.90 0.68 10.12
N THR A 65 1.76 0.37 10.74
CA THR A 65 1.35 -1.02 11.02
C THR A 65 0.64 -1.62 9.82
N LEU A 66 1.00 -2.84 9.42
CA LEU A 66 0.31 -3.61 8.39
C LEU A 66 -1.16 -3.79 8.75
N ASP A 67 -2.04 -3.34 7.88
CA ASP A 67 -3.48 -3.45 8.05
C ASP A 67 -4.16 -3.49 6.69
N ASN A 68 -4.50 -4.70 6.25
CA ASN A 68 -5.26 -4.92 5.02
C ASN A 68 -6.77 -4.94 5.25
N THR A 69 -7.26 -4.32 6.32
CA THR A 69 -8.70 -4.26 6.54
C THR A 69 -9.41 -3.32 5.55
N LEU A 70 -10.71 -3.55 5.37
CA LEU A 70 -11.58 -2.82 4.45
C LEU A 70 -11.48 -1.30 4.61
N THR A 71 -11.43 -0.80 5.84
CA THR A 71 -11.25 0.63 6.13
C THR A 71 -9.95 1.20 5.56
N ASN A 72 -8.88 0.40 5.51
CA ASN A 72 -7.58 0.87 5.01
C ASN A 72 -7.45 0.68 3.48
N VAL A 73 -8.03 -0.38 2.93
CA VAL A 73 -7.97 -0.69 1.50
C VAL A 73 -9.01 0.11 0.68
N ILE A 74 -10.16 0.43 1.28
CA ILE A 74 -11.23 1.23 0.68
C ILE A 74 -11.68 2.30 1.71
N PRO A 75 -10.88 3.36 1.90
CA PRO A 75 -11.14 4.35 2.94
C PRO A 75 -12.27 5.33 2.59
N ASN A 76 -12.48 5.62 1.30
CA ASN A 76 -13.36 6.72 0.85
C ASN A 76 -14.41 6.24 -0.16
N ALA A 77 -15.36 5.45 0.34
CA ALA A 77 -16.51 5.00 -0.41
C ALA A 77 -17.65 6.06 -0.40
N PRO A 78 -18.48 6.23 -1.43
CA PRO A 78 -19.81 6.80 -1.32
C PRO A 78 -20.68 5.96 -0.40
N VAL A 79 -21.49 6.68 0.38
CA VAL A 79 -22.49 6.15 1.31
C VAL A 79 -23.36 5.09 0.66
N GLY A 80 -23.63 4.01 1.39
CA GLY A 80 -24.49 2.91 0.95
C GLY A 80 -23.78 1.84 0.11
N THR A 81 -22.47 1.99 -0.12
CA THR A 81 -21.68 0.97 -0.80
C THR A 81 -21.60 -0.30 0.05
N LYS A 82 -21.73 -1.45 -0.62
CA LYS A 82 -21.68 -2.76 0.03
C LYS A 82 -20.49 -3.57 -0.43
N VAL A 83 -19.87 -4.30 0.50
CA VAL A 83 -18.77 -5.22 0.22
C VAL A 83 -19.11 -6.61 0.71
N TYR A 84 -18.95 -7.60 -0.16
CA TYR A 84 -19.24 -9.00 0.11
C TYR A 84 -17.95 -9.83 0.00
N LEU A 85 -17.71 -10.67 1.01
CA LEU A 85 -16.62 -11.65 1.01
C LEU A 85 -17.18 -13.06 0.83
N TRP A 86 -16.49 -13.87 0.02
CA TRP A 86 -16.81 -15.28 -0.11
C TRP A 86 -16.36 -16.04 1.14
N ASN A 87 -17.31 -16.71 1.80
CA ASN A 87 -17.03 -17.62 2.90
C ASN A 87 -16.88 -19.05 2.35
N VAL A 88 -15.64 -19.55 2.34
CA VAL A 88 -15.32 -20.90 1.83
C VAL A 88 -15.98 -22.01 2.64
N SER A 89 -16.11 -21.85 3.95
CA SER A 89 -16.72 -22.86 4.82
C SER A 89 -18.21 -23.02 4.52
N ASN A 90 -18.90 -21.91 4.29
CA ASN A 90 -20.35 -21.90 4.11
C ASN A 90 -20.78 -21.90 2.64
N GLN A 91 -19.81 -21.86 1.71
CA GLN A 91 -20.05 -21.77 0.26
C GLN A 91 -21.06 -20.67 -0.10
N ALA A 92 -20.94 -19.53 0.58
CA ALA A 92 -21.86 -18.40 0.45
C ALA A 92 -21.13 -17.08 0.70
N PHE A 93 -21.70 -15.97 0.25
CA PHE A 93 -21.23 -14.65 0.66
C PHE A 93 -21.59 -14.39 2.12
N SER A 94 -20.64 -13.81 2.86
CA SER A 94 -20.90 -13.25 4.19
C SER A 94 -21.93 -12.11 4.12
N ALA A 95 -22.46 -11.72 5.28
CA ALA A 95 -23.25 -10.49 5.38
C ALA A 95 -22.45 -9.31 4.78
N PRO A 96 -23.09 -8.38 4.05
CA PRO A 96 -22.37 -7.27 3.46
C PRO A 96 -21.84 -6.32 4.54
N ALA A 97 -20.63 -5.81 4.34
CA ALA A 97 -20.21 -4.59 4.99
C ALA A 97 -20.80 -3.39 4.23
N THR A 98 -21.39 -2.42 4.93
CA THR A 98 -22.00 -1.22 4.37
C THR A 98 -21.25 0.03 4.87
N PHE A 99 -20.93 0.94 3.94
CA PHE A 99 -20.30 2.22 4.28
C PHE A 99 -21.36 3.28 4.62
N ASP A 100 -21.22 3.93 5.78
CA ASP A 100 -22.16 4.95 6.25
C ASP A 100 -21.79 6.39 5.84
N GLY A 101 -20.61 6.59 5.24
CA GLY A 101 -20.05 7.90 4.90
C GLY A 101 -18.78 8.24 5.69
N LEU A 102 -18.56 7.57 6.81
CA LEU A 102 -17.41 7.74 7.69
C LEU A 102 -16.73 6.40 8.02
N HIS A 103 -17.52 5.35 8.23
CA HIS A 103 -17.06 4.05 8.68
C HIS A 103 -17.76 2.91 7.93
N TRP A 104 -17.12 1.75 7.96
CA TRP A 104 -17.73 0.47 7.61
C TRP A 104 -18.37 -0.14 8.86
N ASP A 105 -19.59 -0.63 8.74
CA ASP A 105 -20.27 -1.37 9.83
C ASP A 105 -19.54 -2.66 10.23
N VAL A 106 -18.88 -3.32 9.26
CA VAL A 106 -18.05 -4.50 9.40
C VAL A 106 -16.73 -4.28 8.68
N ASN A 107 -15.62 -4.45 9.39
CA ASN A 107 -14.28 -4.22 8.82
C ASN A 107 -13.59 -5.54 8.46
N TYR A 108 -13.85 -6.03 7.24
CA TYR A 108 -13.29 -7.29 6.75
C TYR A 108 -11.78 -7.22 6.47
N ASP A 109 -11.09 -8.35 6.60
CA ASP A 109 -9.70 -8.50 6.15
C ASP A 109 -9.65 -8.74 4.62
N LEU A 110 -8.98 -7.82 3.91
CA LEU A 110 -8.75 -7.83 2.47
C LEU A 110 -7.25 -7.98 2.17
N SER A 111 -6.60 -8.91 2.88
CA SER A 111 -5.21 -9.29 2.61
C SER A 111 -4.93 -9.55 1.11
N PRO A 112 -3.69 -9.32 0.63
CA PRO A 112 -3.33 -9.48 -0.77
C PRO A 112 -3.82 -10.81 -1.37
N GLY A 113 -4.39 -10.75 -2.57
CA GLY A 113 -4.91 -11.91 -3.29
C GLY A 113 -6.30 -12.38 -2.84
N LYS A 114 -6.87 -11.84 -1.76
CA LYS A 114 -8.26 -12.14 -1.38
C LYS A 114 -9.23 -11.39 -2.29
N GLY A 115 -10.08 -12.15 -2.98
CA GLY A 115 -11.14 -11.62 -3.81
C GLY A 115 -12.37 -11.19 -3.01
N PHE A 116 -12.98 -10.08 -3.39
CA PHE A 116 -14.22 -9.56 -2.80
C PHE A 116 -15.06 -8.86 -3.87
N VAL A 117 -16.34 -8.67 -3.57
CA VAL A 117 -17.30 -8.00 -4.46
C VAL A 117 -17.68 -6.66 -3.86
N VAL A 118 -17.62 -5.60 -4.67
CA VAL A 118 -18.06 -4.25 -4.29
C VAL A 118 -19.29 -3.87 -5.10
N LEU A 119 -20.32 -3.41 -4.41
CA LEU A 119 -21.56 -2.89 -4.98
C LEU A 119 -21.71 -1.42 -4.55
N PRO A 120 -21.16 -0.46 -5.31
CA PRO A 120 -21.36 0.95 -5.04
C PRO A 120 -22.67 1.45 -5.69
N PRO A 121 -23.38 2.40 -5.06
CA PRO A 121 -24.62 2.97 -5.62
C PRO A 121 -24.35 3.95 -6.77
N VAL A 122 -23.12 4.43 -6.90
CA VAL A 122 -22.68 5.38 -7.92
C VAL A 122 -21.30 4.97 -8.43
N ARG A 123 -21.01 5.32 -9.68
CA ARG A 123 -19.66 5.12 -10.24
C ARG A 123 -18.64 5.92 -9.43
N TRP A 124 -17.53 5.28 -9.07
CA TRP A 124 -16.43 5.90 -8.34
C TRP A 124 -15.07 5.47 -8.89
N THR A 125 -13.99 5.99 -8.34
CA THR A 125 -12.64 5.40 -8.47
C THR A 125 -12.08 5.04 -7.10
N ASN A 126 -11.65 3.78 -6.91
CA ASN A 126 -10.85 3.39 -5.74
C ASN A 126 -9.36 3.44 -6.09
N TYR A 127 -8.57 3.85 -5.11
CA TYR A 127 -7.11 3.92 -5.19
C TYR A 127 -6.53 2.84 -4.28
N PHE A 128 -5.80 1.90 -4.86
CA PHE A 128 -5.08 0.89 -4.11
C PHE A 128 -3.62 1.33 -3.98
N VAL A 129 -3.17 1.44 -2.74
CA VAL A 129 -1.82 1.86 -2.39
C VAL A 129 -1.29 0.93 -1.31
N GLY A 130 -0.04 0.52 -1.44
CA GLY A 130 0.61 -0.28 -0.43
C GLY A 130 1.91 -0.85 -0.94
N GLU A 131 2.53 -1.67 -0.12
CA GLU A 131 3.77 -2.34 -0.50
C GLU A 131 3.46 -3.58 -1.32
N VAL A 132 4.25 -3.76 -2.37
CA VAL A 132 4.23 -4.98 -3.16
C VAL A 132 4.75 -6.10 -2.28
N LEU A 133 4.04 -7.23 -2.23
CA LEU A 133 4.53 -8.40 -1.52
C LEU A 133 5.82 -8.87 -2.19
N GLN A 134 6.94 -8.78 -1.46
CA GLN A 134 8.24 -9.24 -1.93
C GLN A 134 8.55 -10.60 -1.34
N GLY A 135 9.11 -11.47 -2.17
CA GLY A 135 9.60 -12.77 -1.74
C GLY A 135 10.49 -13.37 -2.81
N THR A 136 11.52 -14.10 -2.39
CA THR A 136 12.36 -14.88 -3.31
C THR A 136 11.78 -16.29 -3.43
N LEU A 137 11.31 -16.67 -4.62
CA LEU A 137 10.92 -18.05 -4.91
C LEU A 137 12.17 -18.84 -5.37
N THR A 138 12.86 -19.50 -4.45
CA THR A 138 13.91 -20.46 -4.83
C THR A 138 13.29 -21.84 -5.06
N VAL A 139 13.01 -22.20 -6.31
CA VAL A 139 12.72 -23.59 -6.68
C VAL A 139 14.05 -24.26 -7.04
N SER A 140 14.60 -25.05 -6.13
CA SER A 140 15.75 -25.92 -6.42
C SER A 140 15.28 -27.09 -7.28
N ILE A 141 15.61 -27.07 -8.58
CA ILE A 141 15.41 -28.24 -9.44
C ILE A 141 16.50 -29.27 -9.12
N ALA A 142 16.10 -30.49 -8.78
CA ALA A 142 17.03 -31.58 -8.51
C ALA A 142 17.90 -31.84 -9.75
N GLY A 143 19.20 -31.53 -9.67
CA GLY A 143 20.12 -31.64 -10.82
C GLY A 143 21.42 -30.83 -10.70
N SER A 144 22.02 -30.77 -9.50
CA SER A 144 23.35 -30.16 -9.28
C SER A 144 23.46 -28.64 -9.42
N ASN A 145 22.38 -27.88 -9.18
CA ASN A 145 22.42 -26.42 -8.92
C ASN A 145 23.23 -25.58 -9.93
N LYS A 146 23.03 -25.76 -11.24
CA LYS A 146 23.66 -24.91 -12.27
C LYS A 146 22.78 -23.76 -12.78
N LEU A 147 21.53 -23.70 -12.36
CA LEU A 147 20.60 -22.62 -12.69
C LEU A 147 19.75 -22.31 -11.46
N SER A 148 19.82 -21.07 -10.99
CA SER A 148 18.88 -20.49 -10.03
C SER A 148 18.14 -19.38 -10.76
N LEU A 149 16.81 -19.46 -10.84
CA LEU A 149 16.01 -18.32 -11.25
C LEU A 149 15.89 -17.41 -10.04
N VAL A 150 16.57 -16.27 -10.09
CA VAL A 150 16.46 -15.20 -9.09
C VAL A 150 15.55 -14.15 -9.69
N HIS A 151 14.43 -13.86 -9.03
CA HIS A 151 13.64 -12.64 -9.25
C HIS A 151 13.45 -11.97 -7.90
#